data_AF-M6QCP6-F1
#
_entry.id   AF-M6QCP6-F1
#
_cell.length_a   1.000
_cell.length_b   1.000
_cell.length_c   1.000
_cell.angle_alpha   90.00
_cell.angle_beta   90.00
_cell.angle_gamma   90.00
#
_symmetry.space_group_name_H-M   'P 1'
#
loop_
_entity.id
_entity.type
_entity.pdbx_description
1 polymer ?
#
loop_
_entity_poly.entity_id
_entity_poly.type
_entity_poly.pdbx_seq_one_letter_code
_entity_poly.pdbx_strand_id
1 'polypeptide(L)' 'MASKSKTIKSVALLQKRYTSTKKPTLLKYPKRPKQSATTTSKKTYLASYERIHAANTKKIKEWQENVSEANALNKKIFG' A
#
# COMPACT_ATOMS: atom_id res chain seq x y z
N MET A 1 -21.52 20.27 32.74
CA MET A 1 -21.55 19.17 31.75
C MET A 1 -20.33 19.24 30.85
N ALA A 2 -19.26 18.56 31.22
CA ALA A 2 -18.01 18.55 30.46
C ALA A 2 -17.93 17.31 29.56
N SER A 3 -17.15 17.42 28.49
CA SER A 3 -16.64 16.30 27.66
C SER A 3 -17.48 15.82 26.47
N LYS A 4 -17.70 16.69 25.48
CA LYS A 4 -17.95 16.25 24.08
C LYS A 4 -16.83 16.65 23.10
N SER A 5 -15.84 17.42 23.54
CA SER A 5 -14.81 18.02 22.66
C SER A 5 -13.57 17.14 22.40
N LYS A 6 -13.25 16.18 23.28
CA LYS A 6 -12.06 15.31 23.12
C LYS A 6 -12.28 14.14 22.15
N THR A 7 -13.52 13.67 21.99
CA THR A 7 -13.83 12.44 21.23
C THR A 7 -13.63 12.63 19.72
N ILE A 8 -14.00 13.79 19.17
CA ILE A 8 -13.99 14.04 17.72
C ILE A 8 -12.55 14.08 17.17
N LYS A 9 -11.60 14.68 17.91
CA LYS A 9 -10.18 14.70 17.51
C LYS A 9 -9.56 13.30 17.50
N SER A 10 -9.95 12.44 18.45
CA SER A 10 -9.43 11.07 18.54
C SER A 10 -9.88 10.20 17.38
N VAL A 11 -11.14 10.31 16.94
CA VAL A 11 -11.68 9.51 15.82
C VAL A 11 -11.06 9.94 14.49
N ALA A 12 -10.89 11.24 14.25
CA ALA A 12 -10.20 11.74 13.05
C ALA A 12 -8.72 11.30 13.00
N LEU A 13 -8.04 11.29 14.15
CA LEU A 13 -6.67 10.80 14.26
C LEU A 13 -6.59 9.28 14.00
N LEU A 14 -7.55 8.52 14.53
CA LEU A 14 -7.69 7.08 14.29
C LEU A 14 -8.02 6.77 12.83
N GLN A 15 -8.89 7.55 12.17
CA GLN A 15 -9.19 7.41 10.74
C GLN A 15 -7.97 7.70 9.87
N LYS A 16 -7.20 8.76 10.17
CA LYS A 16 -5.93 9.04 9.45
C LYS A 16 -4.90 7.92 9.64
N ARG A 17 -4.80 7.35 10.85
CA ARG A 17 -3.95 6.15 11.10
C ARG A 17 -4.44 4.95 10.30
N TYR A 18 -5.75 4.72 10.26
CA TYR A 18 -6.37 3.62 9.51
C TYR A 18 -6.16 3.72 8.00
N THR A 19 -6.04 4.93 7.44
CA THR A 19 -5.76 5.11 6.01
C THR A 19 -4.28 5.06 5.67
N SER A 20 -3.38 5.46 6.58
CA SER A 20 -1.93 5.53 6.32
C SER A 20 -1.23 4.16 6.43
N THR A 21 -1.65 3.31 7.37
CA THR A 21 -1.04 1.99 7.60
C THR A 21 -1.82 0.82 6.99
N LYS A 22 -2.96 1.08 6.32
CA LYS A 22 -3.70 0.02 5.65
C LYS A 22 -2.95 -0.44 4.40
N LYS A 23 -2.82 -1.77 4.27
CA LYS A 23 -2.12 -2.39 3.14
C LYS A 23 -2.73 -1.92 1.81
N PRO A 24 -1.92 -1.48 0.83
CA PRO A 24 -2.42 -0.93 -0.41
C PRO A 24 -3.05 -2.03 -1.28
N THR A 25 -4.02 -1.64 -2.10
CA THR A 25 -4.55 -2.54 -3.13
C THR A 25 -3.58 -2.61 -4.29
N LEU A 26 -3.07 -3.83 -4.54
CA LEU A 26 -2.11 -4.12 -5.60
C LEU A 26 -2.83 -4.36 -6.93
N LEU A 27 -2.16 -3.98 -8.01
CA LEU A 27 -2.59 -4.30 -9.37
C LEU A 27 -2.43 -5.80 -9.63
N LYS A 28 -3.40 -6.39 -10.32
CA LYS A 28 -3.37 -7.80 -10.69
C LYS A 28 -2.35 -8.03 -11.80
N TYR A 29 -1.49 -9.03 -11.63
CA TYR A 29 -0.53 -9.43 -12.66
C TYR A 29 -1.22 -10.02 -13.90
N PRO A 30 -0.64 -9.83 -15.10
CA PRO A 30 -1.17 -10.45 -16.31
C PRO A 30 -1.03 -11.98 -16.22
N LYS A 31 -1.92 -12.70 -16.93
CA LYS A 31 -1.85 -14.16 -16.98
C LYS A 31 -0.60 -14.59 -17.73
N ARG A 32 0.13 -15.56 -17.18
CA ARG A 32 1.32 -16.13 -17.82
C ARG A 32 0.95 -16.74 -19.18
N PRO A 33 1.69 -16.44 -20.26
CA PRO A 33 1.49 -17.09 -21.55
C PRO A 33 1.89 -18.56 -21.48
N LYS A 34 1.32 -19.39 -22.36
CA LYS A 34 1.75 -20.78 -22.55
C LYS A 34 3.20 -20.83 -23.06
N GLN A 35 3.90 -21.93 -22.81
CA GLN A 35 5.29 -22.10 -23.30
C GLN A 35 5.40 -21.99 -24.83
N SER A 36 4.39 -22.50 -25.54
CA SER A 36 4.27 -22.45 -27.01
C SER A 36 3.81 -21.09 -27.56
N ALA A 37 3.59 -20.08 -26.71
CA ALA A 37 3.20 -18.75 -27.18
C ALA A 37 4.30 -18.11 -28.06
N THR A 38 3.88 -17.27 -29.00
CA THR A 38 4.79 -16.57 -29.90
C THR A 38 5.73 -15.64 -29.13
N THR A 39 6.89 -15.35 -29.73
CA THR A 39 7.88 -14.42 -29.18
C THR A 39 7.25 -13.05 -28.90
N THR A 40 6.38 -12.57 -29.78
CA THR A 40 5.65 -11.30 -29.60
C THR A 40 4.78 -11.32 -28.35
N SER A 41 3.96 -12.37 -28.15
CA SER A 41 3.12 -12.49 -26.95
C SER A 41 3.95 -12.57 -25.67
N LYS A 42 5.11 -13.24 -25.69
CA LYS A 42 6.04 -13.29 -24.55
C LYS A 42 6.60 -11.90 -24.22
N LYS A 43 7.00 -11.14 -25.24
CA LYS A 43 7.48 -9.75 -25.08
C LYS A 43 6.39 -8.83 -24.50
N THR A 44 5.15 -8.91 -25.01
CA THR A 44 4.02 -8.13 -24.49
C THR A 44 3.70 -8.48 -23.04
N TYR A 45 3.76 -9.77 -22.68
CA TYR A 45 3.59 -10.21 -21.30
C TYR A 45 4.67 -9.62 -20.38
N LEU A 46 5.95 -9.69 -20.77
CA LEU A 46 7.06 -9.16 -19.97
C LEU A 46 6.93 -7.66 -19.73
N ALA A 47 6.64 -6.87 -20.77
CA ALA A 47 6.44 -5.43 -20.62
C ALA A 47 5.29 -5.09 -19.66
N SER A 48 4.18 -5.84 -19.76
CA SER A 48 3.03 -5.66 -18.85
C SER A 48 3.36 -6.07 -17.41
N TYR A 49 4.09 -7.20 -17.27
CA TYR A 49 4.54 -7.72 -15.98
C TYR A 49 5.46 -6.73 -15.27
N GLU A 50 6.49 -6.22 -15.96
CA GLU A 50 7.46 -5.27 -15.40
C GLU A 50 6.80 -3.97 -14.95
N ARG A 51 5.88 -3.44 -15.78
CA ARG A 51 5.11 -2.24 -15.42
C ARG A 51 4.28 -2.44 -14.15
N ILE A 52 3.55 -3.55 -14.06
CA ILE A 52 2.73 -3.87 -12.88
C ILE A 52 3.62 -4.15 -11.67
N HIS A 53 4.73 -4.84 -11.87
CA HIS A 53 5.71 -5.13 -10.83
C HIS A 53 6.26 -3.84 -10.23
N ALA A 54 6.76 -2.92 -11.05
CA ALA A 54 7.28 -1.63 -10.60
C ALA A 54 6.22 -0.81 -9.84
N ALA A 55 4.99 -0.74 -10.35
CA ALA A 55 3.90 -0.02 -9.69
C ALA A 55 3.52 -0.64 -8.34
N ASN A 56 3.46 -1.96 -8.24
CA ASN A 56 3.16 -2.66 -6.99
C ASN A 56 4.31 -2.53 -5.99
N THR A 57 5.56 -2.66 -6.42
CA THR A 57 6.74 -2.49 -5.57
C THR A 57 6.79 -1.09 -4.97
N LYS A 58 6.50 -0.04 -5.77
CA LYS A 58 6.40 1.34 -5.27
C LYS A 58 5.34 1.47 -4.17
N LYS A 59 4.11 0.98 -4.42
CA LYS A 59 3.02 1.00 -3.42
C LYS A 59 3.40 0.27 -2.12
N ILE A 60 4.04 -0.89 -2.23
CA ILE A 60 4.46 -1.67 -1.07
C ILE A 60 5.51 -0.90 -0.27
N LYS A 61 6.50 -0.31 -0.94
CA LYS A 61 7.57 0.46 -0.29
C LYS A 61 7.01 1.68 0.44
N GLU A 62 6.17 2.47 -0.22
CA GLU A 62 5.50 3.63 0.39
C GLU A 62 4.67 3.22 1.62
N TRP A 63 3.95 2.10 1.52
CA TRP A 63 3.21 1.57 2.66
C TRP A 63 4.11 1.14 3.82
N GLN A 64 5.23 0.46 3.55
CA GLN A 64 6.19 0.05 4.57
C GLN A 64 6.81 1.27 5.28
N GLU A 65 7.18 2.30 4.52
CA GLU A 65 7.70 3.56 5.04
C GLU A 65 6.68 4.23 5.96
N ASN A 66 5.43 4.36 5.52
CA ASN A 66 4.34 4.94 6.32
C ASN A 66 4.07 4.14 7.61
N VAL A 67 4.10 2.81 7.55
CA VAL A 67 3.94 1.94 8.73
C VAL A 67 5.09 2.13 9.71
N SER A 68 6.32 2.17 9.21
CA SER A 68 7.51 2.39 10.03
C SER A 68 7.45 3.75 10.73
N GLU A 69 7.13 4.81 10.00
CA GLU A 69 7.00 6.16 10.54
C GLU A 69 5.87 6.24 11.58
N ALA A 70 4.70 5.67 11.29
CA ALA A 70 3.59 5.64 12.23
C ALA A 70 3.94 4.89 13.54
N ASN A 71 4.68 3.79 13.44
CA ASN A 71 5.14 3.03 14.60
C ASN A 71 6.18 3.81 15.41
N ALA A 72 7.13 4.47 14.74
CA ALA A 72 8.12 5.32 15.38
C ALA A 72 7.47 6.50 16.13
N LEU A 73 6.47 7.14 15.53
CA LEU A 73 5.70 8.21 16.16
C LEU A 73 4.89 7.69 17.36
N ASN A 74 4.22 6.54 17.23
CA ASN A 74 3.50 5.93 18.35
C ASN A 74 4.42 5.61 19.52
N LYS A 75 5.61 5.06 19.26
CA LYS A 75 6.61 4.80 20.30
C LYS A 75 7.06 6.08 20.98
N LYS A 76 7.27 7.18 20.24
CA LYS A 76 7.66 8.47 20.83
C LYS A 76 6.58 9.13 21.68
N ILE A 77 5.30 8.88 21.39
CA ILE A 77 4.17 9.55 22.05
C ILE A 77 3.62 8.71 23.22
N PHE A 78 3.60 7.38 23.09
CA PHE A 78 2.92 6.48 24.03
C PHE A 78 3.80 5.35 24.59
N GLY A 79 5.03 5.18 24.07
CA GLY A 79 6.01 4.21 24.57
C GLY A 79 7.00 4.86 25.52
#